data_AF-A0A505BU84-F1
#
_entry.id   AF-A0A505BU84-F1
#
_cell.length_a   1.000
_cell.length_b   1.000
_cell.length_c   1.000
_cell.angle_alpha   90.00
_cell.angle_beta   90.00
_cell.angle_gamma   90.00
#
_symmetry.space_group_name_H-M   'P 1'
#
loop_
_entity.id
_entity.type
_entity.pdbx_description
1 polymer ?
#
loop_
_entity_poly.entity_id
_entity_poly.type
_entity_poly.pdbx_seq_one_letter_code
_entity_poly.pdbx_strand_id
1 'polypeptide(L)'
;PTTEKEKQASAKEPWLIFTSTEEFKPREIMKLYSRRMQIEQNSRDEKSERFGFGLRASYSRSAGRLSVLSLLATLSTIVLWLIGYHAENTGLHLRYQANSIKSRRVISYLTLAENVLRHSPLILKRTALDVVLHHLARTYRSMVLVY
;
A
#
# COMPACT_ATOMS: atom_id res chain seq x y z
N PRO A 1 -20.13 5.19 1.95
CA PRO A 1 -20.68 6.44 2.53
C PRO A 1 -21.45 6.24 3.86
N THR A 2 -22.27 5.19 4.01
CA THR A 2 -23.00 4.88 5.26
C THR A 2 -22.08 4.30 6.35
N THR A 3 -21.24 3.33 6.01
CA THR A 3 -20.36 2.62 6.97
C THR A 3 -19.25 3.51 7.56
N GLU A 4 -18.75 4.48 6.81
CA GLU A 4 -17.74 5.45 7.30
C GLU A 4 -18.36 6.41 8.32
N LYS A 5 -19.58 6.91 8.04
CA LYS A 5 -20.32 7.79 8.96
C LYS A 5 -20.67 7.07 10.27
N GLU A 6 -21.10 5.81 10.18
CA GLU A 6 -21.39 4.96 11.34
C GLU A 6 -20.13 4.72 12.20
N LYS A 7 -19.01 4.38 11.58
CA LYS A 7 -17.74 4.20 12.29
C LYS A 7 -17.27 5.48 12.98
N GLN A 8 -17.41 6.63 12.31
CA GLN A 8 -17.07 7.93 12.89
C GLN A 8 -17.98 8.27 14.08
N ALA A 9 -19.27 7.98 14.00
CA ALA A 9 -20.22 8.18 15.11
C ALA A 9 -19.99 7.22 16.29
N SER A 10 -19.46 6.02 16.02
CA SER A 10 -19.11 5.03 17.06
C SER A 10 -17.79 5.34 17.77
N ALA A 11 -16.88 6.07 17.13
CA ALA A 11 -15.57 6.45 17.67
C ALA A 11 -15.71 7.65 18.62
N LYS A 12 -16.33 7.41 19.78
CA LYS A 12 -16.57 8.43 20.82
C LYS A 12 -15.38 8.66 21.75
N GLU A 13 -14.42 7.75 21.76
CA GLU A 13 -13.25 7.82 22.63
C GLU A 13 -12.20 8.79 22.06
N PRO A 14 -11.71 9.75 22.87
CA PRO A 14 -10.67 10.68 22.45
C PRO A 14 -9.36 9.93 22.25
N TRP A 15 -8.63 10.28 21.19
CA TRP A 15 -7.31 9.71 20.94
C TRP A 15 -6.24 10.55 21.63
N LEU A 16 -5.48 9.93 22.54
CA LEU A 16 -4.28 10.52 23.11
C LEU A 16 -3.06 9.93 22.39
N ILE A 17 -2.31 10.78 21.69
CA ILE A 17 -1.14 10.40 20.89
C ILE A 17 0.10 11.05 21.50
N PHE A 18 1.12 10.25 21.78
CA PHE A 18 2.43 10.72 22.19
C PHE A 18 3.37 10.66 20.97
N THR A 19 4.19 11.70 20.80
CA THR A 19 5.16 11.82 19.71
C THR A 19 6.54 12.12 20.27
N SER A 20 7.59 11.62 19.64
CA SER A 20 8.98 11.98 19.95
C SER A 20 9.49 13.15 19.10
N THR A 21 8.71 13.62 18.12
CA THR A 21 9.05 14.76 17.27
C THR A 21 8.24 15.98 17.65
N GLU A 22 8.92 17.12 17.72
CA GLU A 22 8.37 18.46 17.94
C GLU A 22 8.21 19.25 16.62
N GLU A 23 8.63 18.66 15.49
CA GLU A 23 8.69 19.33 14.19
C GLU A 23 7.32 19.54 13.55
N PHE A 24 6.34 18.70 13.91
CA PHE A 24 5.01 18.68 13.28
C PHE A 24 3.94 19.29 14.18
N LYS A 25 3.00 20.00 13.56
CA LYS A 25 1.81 20.49 14.25
C LYS A 25 0.90 19.31 14.63
N PRO A 26 0.08 19.44 15.69
CA PRO A 26 -0.82 18.37 16.13
C PRO A 26 -1.72 17.79 15.02
N ARG A 27 -2.20 18.64 14.09
CA ARG A 27 -3.03 18.20 12.96
C ARG A 27 -2.27 17.31 11.97
N GLU A 28 -0.98 17.59 11.73
CA GLU A 28 -0.13 16.79 10.85
C GLU A 28 0.15 15.42 11.48
N ILE A 29 0.45 15.41 12.79
CA ILE A 29 0.61 14.18 13.57
C ILE A 29 -0.66 13.31 13.50
N MET A 30 -1.84 13.92 13.72
CA MET A 30 -3.12 13.19 13.61
C MET A 30 -3.32 12.60 12.20
N LYS A 31 -2.95 13.33 11.16
CA LYS A 31 -3.05 12.87 9.76
C LYS A 31 -2.05 11.77 9.41
N LEU A 32 -0.85 11.79 10.01
CA LEU A 32 0.10 10.70 9.89
C LEU A 32 -0.43 9.45 10.62
N TYR A 33 -0.89 9.63 11.86
CA TYR A 33 -1.42 8.53 12.68
C TYR A 33 -2.70 7.92 12.10
N SER A 34 -3.52 8.70 11.38
CA SER A 34 -4.72 8.17 10.71
C SER A 34 -4.39 7.11 9.65
N ARG A 35 -3.15 7.05 9.16
CA ARG A 35 -2.68 6.03 8.20
C ARG A 35 -2.38 4.68 8.86
N ARG A 36 -2.33 4.57 10.19
CA ARG A 36 -1.95 3.32 10.91
C ARG A 36 -2.76 2.08 10.50
N MET A 37 -4.04 2.29 10.16
CA MET A 37 -4.97 1.23 9.74
C MET A 37 -4.53 0.54 8.45
N GLN A 38 -3.65 1.16 7.65
CA GLN A 38 -3.08 0.54 6.45
C GLN A 38 -2.29 -0.73 6.77
N ILE A 39 -1.67 -0.83 7.96
CA ILE A 39 -0.94 -2.05 8.37
C ILE A 39 -1.91 -3.23 8.55
N GLU A 40 -3.06 -2.99 9.20
CA GLU A 40 -4.08 -4.01 9.40
C GLU A 40 -4.73 -4.44 8.09
N GLN A 41 -4.95 -3.49 7.17
CA GLN A 41 -5.45 -3.77 5.82
C GLN A 41 -4.47 -4.65 5.04
N ASN A 42 -3.17 -4.31 5.03
CA ASN A 42 -2.15 -5.13 4.38
C ASN A 42 -2.09 -6.54 4.99
N SER A 43 -2.16 -6.65 6.32
CA SER A 43 -2.15 -7.94 7.03
C SER A 43 -3.41 -8.78 6.72
N ARG A 44 -4.55 -8.14 6.47
CA ARG A 44 -5.78 -8.79 6.06
C ARG A 44 -5.68 -9.29 4.62
N ASP A 45 -5.15 -8.45 3.73
CA ASP A 45 -5.03 -8.77 2.30
C ASP A 45 -4.01 -9.88 2.07
N GLU A 46 -2.87 -9.90 2.76
CA GLU A 46 -1.89 -10.99 2.70
C GLU A 46 -2.50 -12.36 3.04
N LYS A 47 -3.45 -12.37 3.99
CA LYS A 47 -4.20 -13.57 4.40
C LYS A 47 -5.34 -13.93 3.45
N SER A 48 -5.81 -12.97 2.67
CA SER A 48 -6.96 -13.13 1.78
C SER A 48 -6.59 -13.95 0.54
N GLU A 49 -7.38 -14.97 0.25
CA GLU A 49 -7.23 -15.81 -0.96
C GLU A 49 -7.61 -15.07 -2.23
N ARG A 50 -8.60 -14.18 -2.13
CA ARG A 50 -9.16 -13.49 -3.31
C ARG A 50 -8.40 -12.22 -3.67
N PHE A 51 -7.87 -11.52 -2.67
CA PHE A 51 -7.36 -10.15 -2.83
C PHE A 51 -5.89 -9.98 -2.46
N GLY A 52 -5.20 -11.04 -2.05
CA GLY A 52 -3.77 -11.03 -1.82
C GLY A 52 -3.14 -12.41 -1.99
N PHE A 53 -2.18 -12.77 -1.14
CA PHE A 53 -1.34 -13.95 -1.34
C PHE A 53 -1.92 -15.26 -0.81
N GLY A 54 -3.15 -15.26 -0.30
CA GLY A 54 -3.85 -16.47 0.09
C GLY A 54 -3.16 -17.28 1.18
N LEU A 55 -2.49 -16.64 2.14
CA LEU A 55 -1.80 -17.39 3.20
C LEU A 55 -2.73 -18.33 4.00
N ARG A 56 -4.04 -18.03 4.08
CA ARG A 56 -5.04 -18.92 4.68
C ARG A 56 -5.20 -20.25 3.92
N ALA A 57 -5.09 -20.24 2.59
CA ALA A 57 -5.13 -21.44 1.75
C ALA A 57 -3.82 -22.23 1.75
N SER A 58 -2.77 -21.77 2.44
CA SER A 58 -1.49 -22.50 2.46
C SER A 58 -1.53 -23.80 3.27
N TYR A 59 -2.55 -23.97 4.14
CA TYR A 59 -2.75 -25.10 5.07
C TYR A 59 -1.47 -25.54 5.82
N SER A 60 -0.56 -24.59 6.07
CA SER A 60 0.72 -24.89 6.72
C SER A 60 0.53 -25.24 8.19
N ARG A 61 1.13 -26.35 8.62
CA ARG A 61 1.14 -26.78 10.03
C ARG A 61 2.48 -26.53 10.74
N SER A 62 3.51 -26.08 10.03
CA SER A 62 4.81 -25.74 10.61
C SER A 62 5.04 -24.24 10.62
N ALA A 63 5.55 -23.74 11.74
CA ALA A 63 5.90 -22.33 11.90
C ALA A 63 6.97 -21.91 10.88
N GLY A 64 8.00 -22.73 10.66
CA GLY A 64 9.07 -22.44 9.71
C GLY A 64 8.58 -22.24 8.28
N ARG A 65 7.66 -23.09 7.79
CA ARG A 65 7.08 -22.91 6.45
C ARG A 65 6.25 -21.64 6.37
N LEU A 66 5.47 -21.31 7.41
CA LEU A 66 4.68 -20.07 7.42
C LEU A 66 5.57 -18.82 7.41
N SER A 67 6.70 -18.84 8.14
CA SER A 67 7.69 -17.76 8.11
C SER A 67 8.27 -17.53 6.71
N VAL A 68 8.64 -18.61 6.01
CA VAL A 68 9.14 -18.51 4.63
C VAL A 68 8.06 -17.98 3.68
N LEU A 69 6.81 -18.46 3.80
CA LEU A 69 5.71 -17.98 2.96
C LEU A 69 5.40 -16.50 3.20
N SER A 70 5.42 -16.03 4.46
CA SER A 70 5.24 -14.60 4.77
C SER A 70 6.41 -13.76 4.25
N LEU A 71 7.65 -14.27 4.31
CA LEU A 71 8.79 -13.61 3.68
C LEU A 71 8.61 -13.47 2.16
N LEU A 72 8.17 -14.54 1.48
CA LEU A 72 7.90 -14.48 0.04
C LEU A 72 6.75 -13.52 -0.30
N ALA A 73 5.68 -13.51 0.51
CA ALA A 73 4.54 -12.62 0.34
C ALA A 73 4.96 -11.15 0.53
N THR A 74 5.75 -10.84 1.55
CA THR A 74 6.27 -9.49 1.81
C THR A 74 7.19 -9.00 0.69
N LEU A 75 8.14 -9.84 0.24
CA LEU A 75 9.02 -9.50 -0.90
C LEU A 75 8.20 -9.26 -2.18
N SER A 76 7.23 -10.13 -2.46
CA SER A 76 6.34 -9.97 -3.61
C SER A 76 5.52 -8.68 -3.52
N THR A 77 5.01 -8.37 -2.33
CA THR A 77 4.28 -7.11 -2.06
C THR A 77 5.13 -5.89 -2.35
N ILE A 78 6.40 -5.89 -1.91
CA ILE A 78 7.34 -4.77 -2.14
C ILE A 78 7.56 -4.57 -3.64
N VAL A 79 7.79 -5.65 -4.39
CA VAL A 79 7.99 -5.58 -5.84
C VAL A 79 6.74 -5.04 -6.55
N LEU A 80 5.54 -5.56 -6.21
CA LEU A 80 4.27 -5.06 -6.75
C LEU A 80 4.08 -3.57 -6.41
N TRP A 81 4.44 -3.14 -5.21
CA TRP A 81 4.39 -1.74 -4.82
C TRP A 81 5.26 -0.84 -5.71
N LEU A 82 6.51 -1.24 -5.95
CA LEU A 82 7.44 -0.49 -6.80
C LEU A 82 6.95 -0.42 -8.25
N ILE A 83 6.43 -1.53 -8.79
CA ILE A 83 5.85 -1.55 -10.14
C ILE A 83 4.63 -0.64 -10.22
N GLY A 84 3.72 -0.73 -9.26
CA GLY A 84 2.51 0.09 -9.22
C GLY A 84 2.84 1.58 -9.10
N TYR A 85 3.82 1.93 -8.27
CA TYR A 85 4.33 3.30 -8.14
C TYR A 85 4.94 3.80 -9.45
N HIS A 86 5.76 2.98 -10.11
CA HIS A 86 6.32 3.33 -11.43
C HIS A 86 5.22 3.50 -12.49
N ALA A 87 4.23 2.61 -12.52
CA ALA A 87 3.09 2.68 -13.44
C ALA A 87 2.22 3.91 -13.18
N GLU A 88 2.12 4.37 -11.92
CA GLU A 88 1.45 5.63 -11.61
C GLU A 88 2.25 6.82 -12.15
N ASN A 89 3.54 6.91 -11.84
CA ASN A 89 4.40 8.03 -12.24
C ASN A 89 4.56 8.18 -13.75
N THR A 90 4.48 7.07 -14.49
CA THR A 90 4.49 7.07 -15.96
C THR A 90 3.11 7.34 -16.58
N GLY A 91 2.08 7.56 -15.76
CA GLY A 91 0.70 7.81 -16.19
C GLY A 91 -0.04 6.57 -16.69
N LEU A 92 0.59 5.38 -16.63
CA LEU A 92 0.01 4.13 -17.11
C LEU A 92 -1.26 3.73 -16.34
N HIS A 93 -1.34 4.10 -15.06
CA HIS A 93 -2.52 3.87 -14.20
C HIS A 93 -3.84 4.36 -14.81
N LEU A 94 -3.81 5.43 -15.62
CA LEU A 94 -4.98 5.99 -16.28
C LEU A 94 -5.62 5.03 -17.29
N ARG A 95 -4.85 4.10 -17.85
CA ARG A 95 -5.35 3.08 -18.80
C ARG A 95 -6.04 1.90 -18.10
N TYR A 96 -5.76 1.71 -16.81
CA TYR A 96 -6.29 0.61 -16.00
C TYR A 96 -7.51 1.00 -15.18
N GLN A 97 -7.91 2.27 -15.21
CA GLN A 97 -9.13 2.75 -14.58
C GLN A 97 -10.23 2.96 -15.62
N ALA A 98 -11.44 2.50 -15.30
CA ALA A 98 -12.62 2.77 -16.12
C ALA A 98 -13.22 4.18 -15.85
N ASN A 99 -12.89 4.78 -14.70
CA ASN A 99 -13.45 6.05 -14.28
C ASN A 99 -12.73 7.23 -14.93
N SER A 100 -13.45 8.36 -15.09
CA SER A 100 -12.92 9.62 -15.64
C SER A 100 -12.09 10.45 -14.66
N ILE A 101 -11.96 10.01 -13.40
CA ILE A 101 -11.21 10.71 -12.35
C ILE A 101 -9.71 10.65 -12.67
N LYS A 102 -9.07 11.81 -12.86
CA LYS A 102 -7.62 11.93 -13.08
C LYS A 102 -6.87 12.63 -11.95
N SER A 103 -7.60 13.18 -10.98
CA SER A 103 -7.04 13.99 -9.89
C SER A 103 -6.45 13.18 -8.74
N ARG A 104 -6.79 11.88 -8.65
CA ARG A 104 -6.30 10.99 -7.60
C ARG A 104 -6.22 9.56 -8.10
N ARG A 105 -5.37 8.78 -7.45
CA ARG A 105 -5.31 7.32 -7.61
C ARG A 105 -6.62 6.68 -7.19
N VAL A 106 -7.15 5.79 -8.04
CA VAL A 106 -8.37 5.01 -7.76
C VAL A 106 -8.05 3.57 -7.36
N ILE A 107 -7.09 2.94 -8.04
CA ILE A 107 -6.70 1.54 -7.84
C ILE A 107 -5.44 1.47 -6.97
N SER A 108 -5.35 0.51 -6.06
CA SER A 108 -4.14 0.31 -5.24
C SER A 108 -2.91 -0.01 -6.12
N TYR A 109 -1.70 0.25 -5.62
CA TYR A 109 -0.49 -0.09 -6.36
C TYR A 109 -0.37 -1.59 -6.63
N LEU A 110 -0.78 -2.45 -5.69
CA LEU A 110 -0.73 -3.90 -5.88
C LEU A 110 -1.64 -4.32 -7.05
N THR A 111 -2.91 -3.91 -7.02
CA THR A 111 -3.86 -4.27 -8.08
C THR A 111 -3.47 -3.67 -9.43
N LEU A 112 -2.94 -2.45 -9.44
CA LEU A 112 -2.40 -1.85 -10.66
C LEU A 112 -1.23 -2.67 -11.20
N ALA A 113 -0.26 -3.02 -10.34
CA ALA A 113 0.91 -3.79 -10.73
C ALA A 113 0.54 -5.18 -11.25
N GLU A 114 -0.38 -5.89 -10.59
CA GLU A 114 -0.90 -7.16 -11.07
C GLU A 114 -1.52 -7.04 -12.46
N ASN A 115 -2.36 -6.02 -12.67
CA ASN A 115 -2.97 -5.78 -13.97
C ASN A 115 -1.92 -5.44 -15.04
N VAL A 116 -0.93 -4.64 -14.71
CA VAL A 116 0.19 -4.32 -15.62
C VAL A 116 0.98 -5.58 -15.96
N LEU A 117 1.32 -6.40 -14.98
CA LEU A 117 2.05 -7.66 -15.17
C LEU A 117 1.26 -8.67 -16.02
N ARG A 118 -0.06 -8.75 -15.85
CA ARG A 118 -0.94 -9.59 -16.68
C ARG A 118 -0.90 -9.19 -18.16
N HIS A 119 -0.81 -7.90 -18.47
CA HIS A 119 -0.79 -7.41 -19.86
C HIS A 119 0.63 -7.27 -20.43
N SER A 120 1.64 -7.11 -19.58
CA SER A 120 3.02 -6.81 -19.98
C SER A 120 4.01 -7.43 -18.99
N PRO A 121 4.18 -8.77 -19.00
CA PRO A 121 5.00 -9.47 -18.01
C PRO A 121 6.49 -9.10 -18.10
N LEU A 122 6.96 -8.68 -19.28
CA LEU A 122 8.34 -8.27 -19.50
C LEU A 122 8.67 -6.88 -18.93
N ILE A 123 7.69 -6.16 -18.37
CA ILE A 123 7.93 -4.85 -17.77
C ILE A 123 9.00 -4.94 -16.70
N LEU A 124 9.01 -6.01 -15.89
CA LEU A 124 10.02 -6.27 -14.85
C LEU A 124 11.47 -6.22 -15.35
N LYS A 125 11.72 -6.65 -16.59
CA LYS A 125 13.06 -6.60 -17.19
C LYS A 125 13.46 -5.20 -17.63
N ARG A 126 12.46 -4.34 -17.87
CA ARG A 126 12.63 -2.95 -18.32
C ARG A 126 12.63 -1.98 -17.17
N THR A 127 11.94 -2.29 -16.07
CA THR A 127 11.92 -1.45 -14.87
C THR A 127 13.19 -1.65 -14.05
N ALA A 128 14.02 -0.60 -13.99
CA ALA A 128 15.09 -0.51 -13.01
C ALA A 128 14.50 -0.26 -11.61
N LEU A 129 14.19 -1.35 -10.88
CA LEU A 129 13.53 -1.29 -9.56
C LEU A 129 14.33 -0.49 -8.53
N ASP A 130 15.66 -0.50 -8.65
CA ASP A 130 16.58 0.31 -7.86
C ASP A 130 16.35 1.81 -8.09
N VAL A 131 16.22 2.26 -9.33
CA VAL A 131 15.95 3.67 -9.67
C VAL A 131 14.58 4.09 -9.13
N VAL A 132 13.58 3.22 -9.28
CA VAL A 132 12.23 3.45 -8.75
C VAL A 132 12.25 3.58 -7.23
N LEU A 133 13.00 2.73 -6.54
CA LEU A 133 13.17 2.79 -5.09
C LEU A 133 13.84 4.10 -4.65
N HIS A 134 14.89 4.54 -5.33
CA HIS A 134 15.55 5.82 -5.03
C HIS A 134 14.60 7.00 -5.22
N HIS A 135 13.82 7.00 -6.30
CA HIS A 135 12.81 8.03 -6.55
C HIS A 135 11.73 8.03 -5.46
N LEU A 136 11.25 6.85 -5.07
CA LEU A 136 10.30 6.69 -3.98
C LEU A 136 10.87 7.22 -2.66
N ALA A 137 12.11 6.86 -2.31
CA ALA A 137 12.76 7.31 -1.08
C ALA A 137 12.91 8.84 -1.04
N ARG A 138 13.29 9.46 -2.16
CA ARG A 138 13.36 10.92 -2.29
C ARG A 138 12.00 11.58 -2.11
N THR A 139 10.98 11.03 -2.78
CA THR A 139 9.60 11.54 -2.70
C THR A 139 9.04 11.39 -1.29
N TYR A 140 9.35 10.29 -0.61
CA TYR A 140 8.89 10.04 0.75
C TYR A 140 9.52 11.00 1.75
N ARG A 141 10.83 11.27 1.63
CA ARG A 141 11.51 12.32 2.41
C ARG A 141 10.85 13.68 2.21
N SER A 142 10.51 14.05 0.98
CA SER A 142 9.79 15.30 0.74
C SER A 142 8.35 15.28 1.26
N MET A 143 7.63 14.15 1.19
CA MET A 143 6.25 14.05 1.69
C MET A 143 6.16 14.12 3.22
N VAL A 144 7.17 13.61 3.92
CA VAL A 144 7.30 13.78 5.37
C VAL A 144 7.63 15.24 5.72
N LEU A 145 8.24 16.01 4.82
CA LEU A 145 8.59 17.42 5.02
C LEU A 145 7.55 18.43 4.48
N VAL A 146 6.57 17.97 3.70
CA VAL A 146 5.52 18.82 3.07
C VAL A 146 4.21 18.81 3.88
N TYR A 147 4.11 17.93 4.88
CA TYR A 147 3.05 18.00 5.88
C TYR A 147 3.60 18.54 7.17
#